data_AF-A0A3S8RXI3-F1
#
_entry.id   AF-A0A3S8RXI3-F1
#
_cell.length_a   1.000
_cell.length_b   1.000
_cell.length_c   1.000
_cell.angle_alpha   90.00
_cell.angle_beta   90.00
_cell.angle_gamma   90.00
#
_symmetry.space_group_name_H-M   'P 1'
#
loop_
_entity.id
_entity.type
_entity.pdbx_description
1 polymer ?
#
loop_
_entity_poly.entity_id
_entity_poly.type
_entity_poly.pdbx_seq_one_letter_code
_entity_poly.pdbx_strand_id
1 'polypeptide(L)'
;MSQTFNSRKKTKKPWLDNLYLQRKNRTFELGKKSINELIKQGIRVSYRSIAEISKQIDDEKRGIHANSIKSNPDLYKYYQENAPKKEKIKKSLSTSFKSELSATKYNFIKPGRDLNSLRNRYKKFTKNELVEFLINAEEYIAENNNKWVISQFEKYKE
;
A
#
# COMPACT_ATOMS: atom_id res chain seq x y z
N MET A 1 29.68 35.64 -6.60
CA MET A 1 29.23 36.23 -5.31
C MET A 1 27.88 35.64 -4.94
N SER A 2 27.85 34.70 -3.99
CA SER A 2 26.62 34.10 -3.49
C SER A 2 26.05 34.96 -2.37
N GLN A 3 24.95 35.66 -2.62
CA GLN A 3 24.21 36.37 -1.57
C GLN A 3 23.57 35.33 -0.63
N THR A 4 24.16 35.15 0.54
CA THR A 4 23.56 34.44 1.66
C THR A 4 22.52 35.36 2.31
N PHE A 5 21.23 35.00 2.19
CA PHE A 5 20.18 35.67 2.94
C PHE A 5 20.40 35.40 4.43
N ASN A 6 20.88 36.41 5.16
CA ASN A 6 20.91 36.41 6.62
C ASN A 6 19.48 36.23 7.15
N SER A 7 19.13 35.02 7.57
CA SER A 7 17.86 34.74 8.23
C SER A 7 17.81 35.52 9.53
N ARG A 8 17.04 36.62 9.57
CA ARG A 8 16.81 37.41 10.78
C ARG A 8 16.41 36.46 11.91
N LYS A 9 17.06 36.57 13.07
CA LYS A 9 16.68 35.86 14.31
C LYS A 9 15.16 36.00 14.48
N LYS A 10 14.41 34.90 14.37
CA LYS A 10 12.95 34.88 14.48
C LYS A 10 12.58 35.31 15.90
N THR A 11 12.20 36.58 16.08
CA THR A 11 11.55 37.02 17.32
C THR A 11 10.27 36.23 17.47
N LYS A 12 10.12 35.49 18.58
CA LYS A 12 8.87 34.80 18.89
C LYS A 12 7.76 35.86 18.99
N LYS A 13 6.67 35.69 18.23
CA LYS A 13 5.53 36.61 18.20
C LYS A 13 4.35 35.93 18.89
N PRO A 14 4.07 36.21 20.17
CA PRO A 14 3.04 35.49 20.94
C PRO A 14 1.63 35.56 20.33
N TRP A 15 1.29 36.70 19.71
CA TRP A 15 0.00 36.86 19.01
C TRP A 15 -0.18 35.88 17.86
N LEU A 16 0.92 35.50 17.19
CA LEU A 16 0.91 34.58 16.07
C LEU A 16 0.71 33.13 16.55
N ASP A 17 1.33 32.77 17.68
CA ASP A 17 1.15 31.46 18.30
C ASP A 17 -0.30 31.26 18.74
N ASN A 18 -0.93 32.29 19.32
CA ASN A 18 -2.34 32.25 19.69
C ASN A 18 -3.24 32.07 18.46
N LEU A 19 -2.98 32.81 17.38
CA LEU A 19 -3.74 32.68 16.13
C LEU A 19 -3.60 31.27 15.52
N TYR A 20 -2.40 30.69 15.54
CA TYR A 20 -2.19 29.32 15.07
C TYR A 20 -2.92 28.30 15.93
N LEU A 21 -2.91 28.48 17.26
CA LEU A 21 -3.64 27.61 18.18
C LEU A 21 -5.15 27.68 17.93
N GLN A 22 -5.71 28.89 17.78
CA GLN A 22 -7.13 29.09 17.44
C GLN A 22 -7.51 28.39 16.14
N ARG A 23 -6.71 28.55 15.08
CA ARG A 23 -6.95 27.89 13.78
C ARG A 23 -6.86 26.36 13.89
N LYS A 24 -5.89 25.85 14.67
CA LYS A 24 -5.74 24.42 14.94
C LYS A 24 -6.98 23.87 15.66
N ASN A 25 -7.43 24.55 16.71
CA ASN A 25 -8.58 24.14 17.51
C ASN A 25 -9.87 24.18 16.69
N ARG A 26 -10.12 25.27 15.92
CA ARG A 26 -11.26 25.36 15.01
C ARG A 26 -11.29 24.20 14.02
N THR A 27 -10.14 23.87 13.43
CA THR A 27 -10.02 22.76 12.48
C THR A 27 -10.35 21.42 13.14
N PHE A 28 -9.86 21.20 14.36
CA PHE A 28 -10.13 19.99 15.13
C PHE A 28 -11.63 19.84 15.44
N GLU A 29 -12.26 20.88 15.98
CA GLU A 29 -13.68 20.86 16.36
C GLU A 29 -14.60 20.62 15.16
N LEU A 30 -14.38 21.35 14.05
CA LEU A 30 -15.15 21.16 12.82
C LEU A 30 -14.93 19.76 12.22
N GLY A 31 -13.68 19.30 12.20
CA GLY A 31 -13.35 17.97 11.68
C GLY A 31 -14.00 16.85 12.51
N LYS A 32 -13.98 16.97 13.84
CA LYS A 32 -14.62 16.02 14.76
C LYS A 32 -16.13 15.97 14.56
N LYS A 33 -16.80 17.13 14.49
CA LYS A 33 -18.24 17.22 14.18
C LYS A 33 -18.56 16.58 12.83
N SER A 34 -17.75 16.84 11.81
CA SER A 34 -17.95 16.29 10.46
C SER A 34 -17.81 14.77 10.44
N ILE A 35 -16.82 14.22 11.15
CA ILE A 35 -16.64 12.76 11.27
C ILE A 35 -17.85 12.13 11.99
N ASN A 36 -18.31 12.73 13.08
CA ASN A 36 -19.48 12.23 13.81
C ASN A 36 -20.74 12.23 12.94
N GLU A 37 -20.95 13.29 12.17
CA GLU A 37 -22.09 13.39 11.27
C GLU A 37 -22.01 12.34 10.15
N LEU A 38 -20.82 12.12 9.57
CA LEU A 38 -20.61 11.06 8.58
C LEU A 38 -20.92 9.66 9.13
N ILE A 39 -20.50 9.38 10.37
CA ILE A 39 -20.80 8.11 11.06
C ILE A 39 -22.30 7.97 11.26
N LYS A 40 -22.97 9.03 11.73
CA LYS A 40 -24.41 9.05 11.97
C LYS A 40 -25.20 8.81 10.68
N GLN A 41 -24.75 9.36 9.56
CA GLN A 41 -25.35 9.17 8.24
C GLN A 41 -24.98 7.83 7.58
N GLY A 42 -24.08 7.04 8.19
CA GLY A 42 -23.58 5.79 7.61
C GLY A 42 -22.73 5.99 6.36
N ILE A 43 -22.23 7.21 6.11
CA ILE A 43 -21.40 7.53 4.95
C ILE A 43 -19.96 7.17 5.25
N ARG A 44 -19.25 6.68 4.22
CA ARG A 44 -17.82 6.38 4.32
C ARG A 44 -17.01 7.61 4.76
N VAL A 45 -16.34 7.48 5.91
CA VAL A 45 -15.41 8.48 6.41
C VAL A 45 -14.15 8.52 5.55
N SER A 46 -13.91 9.64 4.88
CA SER A 46 -12.75 9.89 4.03
C SER A 46 -12.36 11.36 4.11
N TYR A 47 -11.12 11.72 3.74
CA TYR A 47 -10.71 13.13 3.76
C TYR A 47 -11.61 14.05 2.92
N ARG A 48 -12.12 13.54 1.81
CA ARG A 48 -12.99 14.29 0.90
C ARG A 48 -14.38 14.49 1.51
N SER A 49 -15.00 13.43 2.00
CA SER A 49 -16.32 13.51 2.63
C SER A 49 -16.30 14.39 3.87
N ILE A 50 -15.22 14.36 4.67
CA ILE A 50 -15.03 15.26 5.81
C ILE A 50 -14.96 16.71 5.35
N ALA A 51 -14.19 17.02 4.30
CA ALA A 51 -14.08 18.38 3.78
C ALA A 51 -15.44 18.90 3.27
N GLU A 52 -16.20 18.07 2.55
CA GLU A 52 -17.54 18.42 2.04
C GLU A 52 -18.54 18.67 3.17
N ILE A 53 -18.65 17.75 4.14
CA ILE A 53 -19.55 17.90 5.30
C ILE A 53 -19.14 19.09 6.17
N SER A 54 -17.84 19.29 6.40
CA SER A 54 -17.36 20.42 7.20
C SER A 54 -17.77 21.76 6.61
N LYS A 55 -17.85 21.87 5.27
CA LYS A 55 -18.27 23.09 4.59
C LYS A 55 -19.77 23.37 4.77
N GLN A 56 -20.57 22.32 4.95
CA GLN A 56 -22.01 22.43 5.19
C GLN A 56 -22.33 22.80 6.65
N ILE A 57 -21.55 22.28 7.60
CA ILE A 57 -21.76 22.51 9.04
C ILE A 57 -21.13 23.84 9.51
N ASP A 58 -20.11 24.33 8.80
CA ASP A 58 -19.42 25.56 9.15
C ASP A 58 -20.28 26.80 8.87
N ASP A 59 -20.53 27.61 9.90
CA ASP A 59 -21.28 28.87 9.81
C ASP A 59 -20.66 29.84 8.78
N GLU A 60 -19.33 29.82 8.62
CA GLU A 60 -18.62 30.64 7.65
C GLU A 60 -18.63 30.05 6.22
N LYS A 61 -19.17 28.84 6.03
CA LYS A 61 -19.15 28.05 4.78
C LYS A 61 -17.75 27.85 4.16
N ARG A 62 -16.69 27.98 4.97
CA ARG A 62 -15.29 27.77 4.53
C ARG A 62 -14.91 26.30 4.63
N GLY A 63 -15.40 25.61 5.65
CA GLY A 63 -15.08 24.21 5.95
C GLY A 63 -13.62 24.00 6.33
N ILE A 64 -13.16 22.76 6.20
CA ILE A 64 -11.75 22.37 6.35
C ILE A 64 -11.23 21.74 5.06
N HIS A 65 -9.98 22.05 4.71
CA HIS A 65 -9.33 21.40 3.58
C HIS A 65 -8.87 19.98 3.96
N ALA A 66 -8.93 19.06 3.00
CA ALA A 66 -8.54 17.65 3.21
C ALA A 66 -7.11 17.48 3.78
N ASN A 67 -6.17 18.35 3.38
CA ASN A 67 -4.80 18.29 3.90
C ASN A 67 -4.71 18.73 5.37
N SER A 68 -5.60 19.62 5.83
CA SER A 68 -5.63 20.09 7.21
C SER A 68 -5.96 18.96 8.20
N ILE A 69 -6.68 17.93 7.73
CA ILE A 69 -6.95 16.71 8.51
C ILE A 69 -5.66 15.96 8.82
N LYS A 70 -4.71 15.91 7.86
CA LYS A 70 -3.41 15.25 8.06
C LYS A 70 -2.45 16.11 8.87
N SER A 71 -2.47 17.42 8.64
CA SER A 71 -1.55 18.36 9.31
C SER A 71 -1.88 18.58 10.79
N ASN A 72 -3.14 18.37 11.20
CA ASN A 72 -3.55 18.45 12.60
C ASN A 72 -3.48 17.05 13.25
N PRO A 73 -2.51 16.77 14.15
CA PRO A 73 -2.29 15.43 14.69
C PRO A 73 -3.48 14.91 15.49
N ASP A 74 -4.16 15.78 16.23
CA ASP A 74 -5.30 15.40 17.08
C ASP A 74 -6.49 14.97 16.23
N LEU A 75 -6.76 15.70 15.14
CA LEU A 75 -7.81 15.37 14.19
C LEU A 75 -7.45 14.13 13.37
N TYR A 76 -6.18 14.00 12.99
CA TYR A 76 -5.70 12.84 12.24
C TYR A 76 -5.86 11.55 13.04
N LYS A 77 -5.53 11.59 14.34
CA LYS A 77 -5.72 10.46 15.26
C LYS A 77 -7.20 10.08 15.34
N TYR A 78 -8.08 11.07 15.55
CA TYR A 78 -9.53 10.83 15.58
C TYR A 78 -10.07 10.25 14.27
N TYR A 79 -9.57 10.72 13.14
CA TYR A 79 -9.88 10.16 11.84
C TYR A 79 -9.44 8.69 11.73
N GLN A 80 -8.25 8.33 12.17
CA GLN A 80 -7.75 6.95 12.08
C GLN A 80 -8.57 5.96 12.92
N GLU A 81 -9.08 6.39 14.07
CA GLU A 81 -9.93 5.58 14.95
C GLU A 81 -11.29 5.29 14.32
N ASN A 82 -11.82 6.21 13.50
CA ASN A 82 -13.18 6.14 12.94
C ASN A 82 -13.22 5.81 11.44
N ALA A 83 -12.10 5.93 10.72
CA ALA A 83 -12.05 5.66 9.30
C ALA A 83 -12.04 4.15 9.02
N PRO A 84 -12.70 3.70 7.94
CA PRO A 84 -12.65 2.29 7.56
C PRO A 84 -11.20 1.90 7.24
N LYS A 85 -10.72 0.85 7.90
CA LYS A 85 -9.40 0.28 7.63
C LYS A 85 -9.37 -0.14 6.17
N LYS A 86 -8.40 0.37 5.41
CA LYS A 86 -8.17 -0.12 4.05
C LYS A 86 -7.73 -1.58 4.15
N GLU A 87 -8.62 -2.49 3.79
CA GLU A 87 -8.20 -3.86 3.56
C GLU A 87 -7.12 -3.85 2.49
N LYS A 88 -5.97 -4.44 2.80
CA LYS A 88 -4.94 -4.69 1.81
C LYS A 88 -5.51 -5.76 0.88
N ILE A 89 -6.11 -5.33 -0.23
CA ILE A 89 -6.51 -6.23 -1.30
C ILE A 89 -5.24 -6.98 -1.69
N LYS A 90 -5.17 -8.27 -1.36
CA LYS A 90 -4.09 -9.14 -1.83
C LYS A 90 -4.25 -9.17 -3.35
N LYS A 91 -3.35 -8.50 -4.07
CA LYS A 91 -3.32 -8.58 -5.53
C LYS A 91 -3.13 -10.06 -5.87
N SER A 92 -4.16 -10.66 -6.43
CA SER A 92 -4.08 -12.01 -6.96
C SER A 92 -3.04 -12.04 -8.08
N LEU A 93 -2.39 -13.19 -8.26
CA LEU A 93 -1.52 -13.42 -9.41
C LEU A 93 -2.31 -13.16 -10.69
N SER A 94 -1.66 -12.55 -11.67
CA SER A 94 -2.29 -12.29 -12.96
C SER A 94 -2.74 -13.60 -13.62
N THR A 95 -3.89 -13.58 -14.30
CA THR A 95 -4.39 -14.76 -15.02
C THR A 95 -3.37 -15.25 -16.07
N SER A 96 -2.68 -14.31 -16.72
CA SER A 96 -1.61 -14.61 -17.67
C SER A 96 -0.43 -15.35 -17.02
N PHE A 97 -0.02 -14.95 -15.81
CA PHE A 97 1.04 -15.64 -15.10
C PHE A 97 0.62 -17.05 -14.68
N LYS A 98 -0.62 -17.21 -14.20
CA LYS A 98 -1.16 -18.55 -13.85
C LYS A 98 -1.17 -19.50 -15.04
N SER A 99 -1.55 -19.01 -16.23
CA SER A 99 -1.51 -19.82 -17.44
C SER A 99 -0.08 -20.13 -17.90
N GLU A 100 0.86 -19.19 -17.73
CA GLU A 100 2.28 -19.45 -18.01
C GLU A 100 2.86 -20.50 -17.07
N LEU A 101 2.49 -20.44 -15.78
CA LEU A 101 2.92 -21.38 -14.76
C LEU A 101 2.44 -22.81 -15.06
N SER A 102 1.15 -22.97 -15.42
CA SER A 102 0.60 -24.28 -15.78
C SER A 102 1.11 -24.82 -17.12
N ALA A 103 1.44 -23.94 -18.06
CA ALA A 103 2.02 -24.32 -19.35
C ALA A 103 3.52 -24.63 -19.28
N THR A 104 4.19 -24.35 -18.15
CA THR A 104 5.63 -24.53 -18.01
C THR A 104 6.00 -26.01 -18.01
N LYS A 105 6.64 -26.47 -19.09
CA LYS A 105 7.10 -27.86 -19.22
C LYS A 105 8.53 -28.02 -18.73
N TYR A 106 8.69 -28.28 -17.44
CA TYR A 106 10.00 -28.42 -16.78
C TYR A 106 10.87 -29.55 -17.37
N ASN A 107 10.26 -30.61 -17.91
CA ASN A 107 10.97 -31.71 -18.60
C ASN A 107 11.78 -31.29 -19.84
N PHE A 108 11.41 -30.19 -20.51
CA PHE A 108 12.08 -29.76 -21.75
C PHE A 108 13.09 -28.63 -21.51
N ILE A 109 13.54 -28.47 -20.25
CA ILE A 109 14.54 -27.48 -19.90
C ILE A 109 15.92 -27.95 -20.37
N LYS A 110 16.40 -27.36 -21.47
CA LYS A 110 17.76 -27.61 -21.98
C LYS A 110 18.82 -27.13 -20.98
N PRO A 111 19.90 -27.90 -20.76
CA PRO A 111 21.09 -27.39 -20.08
C PRO A 111 21.74 -26.28 -20.92
N GLY A 112 22.48 -25.38 -20.27
CA GLY A 112 23.23 -24.32 -20.95
C GLY A 112 22.38 -23.19 -21.57
N ARG A 113 21.18 -22.92 -21.03
CA ARG A 113 20.36 -21.78 -21.47
C ARG A 113 21.10 -20.45 -21.29
N ASP A 114 20.83 -19.50 -22.19
CA ASP A 114 21.33 -18.14 -22.04
C ASP A 114 20.79 -17.50 -20.74
N LEU A 115 21.71 -17.32 -19.79
CA LEU A 115 21.42 -16.76 -18.48
C LEU A 115 20.95 -15.30 -18.56
N ASN A 116 21.40 -14.55 -19.56
CA ASN A 116 21.01 -13.15 -19.71
C ASN A 116 19.55 -13.03 -20.14
N SER A 117 19.13 -13.80 -21.14
CA SER A 117 17.71 -13.89 -21.50
C SER A 117 16.84 -14.38 -20.33
N LEU A 118 17.32 -15.35 -19.55
CA LEU A 118 16.58 -15.89 -18.41
C LEU A 118 16.40 -14.85 -17.30
N ARG A 119 17.48 -14.14 -16.94
CA ARG A 119 17.45 -13.02 -16.00
C ARG A 119 16.48 -11.94 -16.45
N ASN A 120 16.51 -11.58 -17.73
CA ASN A 120 15.61 -10.57 -18.29
C ASN A 120 14.14 -11.01 -18.24
N ARG A 121 13.85 -12.30 -18.40
CA ARG A 121 12.50 -12.84 -18.20
C ARG A 121 12.06 -12.73 -16.75
N TYR A 122 12.86 -13.21 -15.80
CA TYR A 122 12.50 -13.22 -14.38
C TYR A 122 12.38 -11.82 -13.79
N LYS A 123 13.12 -10.83 -14.30
CA LYS A 123 12.97 -9.42 -13.91
C LYS A 123 11.59 -8.83 -14.25
N LYS A 124 10.82 -9.43 -15.15
CA LYS A 124 9.46 -8.99 -15.48
C LYS A 124 8.42 -9.43 -14.46
N PHE A 125 8.73 -10.43 -13.63
CA PHE A 125 7.83 -10.93 -12.61
C PHE A 125 7.84 -10.04 -11.37
N THR A 126 6.67 -9.92 -10.75
CA THR A 126 6.55 -9.37 -9.40
C THR A 126 7.17 -10.34 -8.39
N LYS A 127 7.49 -9.84 -7.18
CA LYS A 127 8.03 -10.68 -6.10
C LYS A 127 7.15 -11.91 -5.82
N ASN A 128 5.83 -11.73 -5.81
CA ASN A 128 4.89 -12.83 -5.55
C ASN A 128 4.89 -13.85 -6.69
N GLU A 129 4.90 -13.40 -7.94
CA GLU A 129 4.98 -14.29 -9.11
C GLU A 129 6.28 -15.10 -9.10
N LEU A 130 7.40 -14.48 -8.75
CA LEU A 130 8.68 -15.20 -8.65
C LEU A 130 8.66 -16.27 -7.55
N VAL A 131 8.04 -15.99 -6.40
CA VAL A 131 7.90 -16.97 -5.30
C VAL A 131 7.09 -18.17 -5.76
N GLU A 132 5.95 -17.95 -6.41
CA GLU A 132 5.08 -19.02 -6.90
C GLU A 132 5.73 -19.84 -8.02
N PHE A 133 6.52 -19.17 -8.89
CA PHE A 133 7.30 -19.85 -9.91
C PHE A 133 8.35 -20.81 -9.31
N LEU A 134 9.02 -20.38 -8.23
CA LEU A 134 10.02 -21.18 -7.53
C LEU A 134 9.39 -22.37 -6.82
N ILE A 135 8.28 -22.17 -6.10
CA ILE A 135 7.55 -23.25 -5.43
C ILE A 135 7.15 -24.33 -6.44
N ASN A 136 6.57 -23.95 -7.57
CA ASN A 136 6.18 -24.90 -8.62
C ASN A 136 7.39 -25.66 -9.20
N ALA A 137 8.55 -24.99 -9.33
CA ALA A 137 9.76 -25.65 -9.79
C ALA A 137 10.32 -26.64 -8.75
N GLU A 138 10.27 -26.30 -7.45
CA GLU A 138 10.69 -27.17 -6.36
C GLU A 138 9.82 -28.41 -6.24
N GLU A 139 8.49 -28.24 -6.28
CA GLU A 139 7.53 -29.37 -6.28
C GLU A 139 7.80 -30.30 -7.46
N TYR A 140 8.00 -29.74 -8.65
CA TYR A 140 8.33 -30.51 -9.83
C TYR A 140 9.61 -31.34 -9.68
N ILE A 141 10.68 -30.73 -9.17
CA ILE A 141 11.96 -31.42 -8.95
C ILE A 141 11.79 -32.54 -7.92
N ALA A 142 11.07 -32.29 -6.83
CA ALA A 142 10.81 -33.28 -5.79
C ALA A 142 10.02 -34.48 -6.33
N GLU A 143 8.95 -34.24 -7.09
CA GLU A 143 8.18 -35.30 -7.73
C GLU A 143 9.02 -36.13 -8.70
N ASN A 144 9.82 -35.48 -9.54
CA ASN A 144 10.64 -36.17 -10.53
C ASN A 144 11.74 -37.01 -9.87
N ASN A 145 12.36 -36.49 -8.80
CA ASN A 145 13.35 -37.24 -8.01
C ASN A 145 12.69 -38.47 -7.36
N ASN A 146 11.50 -38.34 -6.78
CA ASN A 146 10.77 -39.46 -6.20
C ASN A 146 10.45 -40.53 -7.25
N LYS A 147 9.95 -40.12 -8.43
CA LYS A 147 9.69 -41.05 -9.56
C LYS A 147 10.96 -41.77 -10.00
N TRP A 148 12.08 -41.05 -10.10
CA TRP A 148 13.36 -41.64 -10.46
C TRP A 148 13.80 -42.67 -9.43
N VAL A 149 13.75 -42.36 -8.14
CA VAL A 149 14.12 -43.29 -7.05
C VAL A 149 13.27 -44.56 -7.11
N ILE A 150 11.95 -44.44 -7.23
CA ILE A 150 11.04 -45.59 -7.35
C ILE A 150 11.43 -46.46 -8.56
N SER A 151 11.67 -45.85 -9.71
CA SER A 151 12.06 -46.58 -10.93
C SER A 151 13.39 -47.32 -10.80
N GLN A 152 14.33 -46.82 -9.97
CA GLN A 152 15.57 -47.54 -9.69
C GLN A 152 15.28 -48.79 -8.84
N PHE A 153 14.49 -48.66 -7.77
CA PHE A 153 14.14 -49.80 -6.91
C PHE A 153 13.34 -50.88 -7.64
N GLU A 154 12.48 -50.52 -8.58
CA GLU A 154 11.75 -51.48 -9.42
C GLU A 154 12.70 -52.29 -10.30
N LYS A 155 13.72 -51.67 -10.90
CA LYS A 155 14.72 -52.34 -11.73
C LYS A 155 15.62 -53.33 -10.96
N TYR A 156 15.72 -53.21 -9.64
CA TYR A 156 16.51 -54.12 -8.81
C TYR A 156 15.71 -55.31 -8.26
N LYS A 157 14.39 -55.36 -8.50
CA LYS A 157 13.53 -56.50 -8.10
C LYS A 157 13.42 -57.59 -9.18
N GLU A 158 13.95 -57.34 -10.38
CA GLU A 158 14.22 -58.33 -11.43
C GLU A 158 15.68 -58.80 -11.33
#